data_AF-A0A5C7F9P3-F1
#
_entry.id   AF-A0A5C7F9P3-F1
#
_cell.length_a   1.000
_cell.length_b   1.000
_cell.length_c   1.000
_cell.angle_alpha   90.00
_cell.angle_beta   90.00
_cell.angle_gamma   90.00
#
_symmetry.space_group_name_H-M   'P 1'
#
loop_
_entity.id
_entity.type
_entity.pdbx_description
1 polymer ?
#
loop_
_entity_poly.entity_id
_entity_poly.type
_entity_poly.pdbx_seq_one_letter_code
_entity_poly.pdbx_strand_id
1 'polypeptide(L)'
;MEDIFKDYEKTIKRKHSVNFTPKYKEEFRTSLNHTLFVAIAEKAVEKLGWDLVFKDENSIEAKRKEKSLGIERWTEAISASYAYGNIVVKSESLGNEMWDVGRNSKRVKMFIYSFEETLKTFDRQSLNELEKEIKKKNNWDDYVIPESLPQPTRAKEPNIFIPIIGGLVISLILGFVIAFISLKGMYFIGLFEFLVASAIALTMKQLIKLSNFTDFNKLQYLLAGMIILIYLSNQYFQYEIILNANNYDRIGFLEFLKLRFSQGLTFNSLDTGWIGLVISWILQLGLTGLFVYLKIVSVLTKYAIERVPVEVIDFTYYHFVKDKTEGEIRNELAKKGWTDKTNQNEVFEAIGGFQIATELNRIK
;
A
#
# COMPACT_ATOMS: atom_id res chain seq x y z
N MET A 1 3.43 0.08 26.60
CA MET A 1 3.09 -1.30 27.03
C MET A 1 3.15 -1.32 28.55
N GLU A 2 2.00 -1.49 29.20
CA GLU A 2 1.84 -1.53 30.65
C GLU A 2 2.70 -2.66 31.27
N ASP A 3 3.10 -2.52 32.53
CA ASP A 3 4.05 -3.42 33.16
C ASP A 3 3.53 -4.87 33.31
N ILE A 4 2.20 -5.05 33.41
CA ILE A 4 1.53 -6.35 33.45
C ILE A 4 1.85 -7.19 32.19
N PHE A 5 1.89 -6.56 31.02
CA PHE A 5 2.16 -7.25 29.76
C PHE A 5 3.62 -7.72 29.66
N LYS A 6 4.56 -6.96 30.22
CA LYS A 6 5.98 -7.34 30.22
C LYS A 6 6.25 -8.54 31.13
N ASP A 7 5.52 -8.64 32.24
CA ASP A 7 5.67 -9.77 33.17
C ASP A 7 5.03 -11.03 32.61
N TYR A 8 3.84 -10.93 32.00
CA TYR A 8 3.25 -12.06 31.29
C TYR A 8 4.15 -12.54 30.14
N GLU A 9 4.77 -11.62 29.38
CA GLU A 9 5.67 -11.97 28.26
C GLU A 9 6.81 -12.92 28.68
N LYS A 10 7.33 -12.78 29.91
CA LYS A 10 8.40 -13.64 30.45
C LYS A 10 7.93 -15.07 30.73
N THR A 11 6.65 -15.26 31.03
CA THR A 11 6.05 -16.57 31.34
C THR A 11 5.68 -17.38 30.10
N ILE A 12 5.66 -16.75 28.93
CA ILE A 12 5.23 -17.40 27.69
C ILE A 12 6.25 -18.45 27.24
N LYS A 13 5.84 -19.73 27.30
CA LYS A 13 6.55 -20.82 26.60
C LYS A 13 6.44 -20.62 25.09
N ARG A 14 7.59 -20.28 24.48
CA ARG A 14 7.76 -20.04 23.04
C ARG A 14 7.79 -21.36 22.28
N LYS A 15 7.15 -21.37 21.11
CA LYS A 15 7.21 -22.45 20.12
C LYS A 15 7.90 -21.93 18.87
N HIS A 16 8.97 -22.61 18.48
CA HIS A 16 9.76 -22.28 17.29
C HIS A 16 9.12 -22.84 16.04
N SER A 17 9.30 -22.18 14.90
CA SER A 17 8.86 -22.71 13.60
C SER A 17 9.86 -22.38 12.50
N VAL A 18 10.01 -23.27 11.52
CA VAL A 18 10.86 -23.07 10.33
C VAL A 18 9.98 -23.22 9.12
N ASN A 19 9.83 -22.16 8.33
CA ASN A 19 9.05 -22.14 7.09
C ASN A 19 9.48 -20.93 6.25
N PHE A 20 9.19 -20.92 4.95
CA PHE A 20 9.45 -19.76 4.08
C PHE A 20 8.79 -18.47 4.60
N THR A 21 7.61 -18.60 5.20
CA THR A 21 6.95 -17.57 6.00
C THR A 21 6.49 -18.19 7.32
N PRO A 22 7.27 -18.08 8.41
CA PRO A 22 6.92 -18.65 9.70
C PRO A 22 5.58 -18.11 10.20
N LYS A 23 4.75 -19.01 10.72
CA LYS A 23 3.41 -18.69 11.22
C LYS A 23 3.07 -19.56 12.41
N TYR A 24 2.29 -19.01 13.33
CA TYR A 24 1.73 -19.71 14.47
C TYR A 24 0.24 -19.42 14.58
N LYS A 25 -0.55 -20.41 14.98
CA LYS A 25 -2.00 -20.31 15.15
C LYS A 25 -2.40 -20.96 16.47
N GLU A 26 -3.34 -20.34 17.16
CA GLU A 26 -3.99 -20.87 18.36
C GLU A 26 -5.48 -20.52 18.32
N GLU A 27 -6.31 -21.34 18.97
CA GLU A 27 -7.75 -21.14 19.01
C GLU A 27 -8.21 -21.16 20.46
N PHE A 28 -9.16 -20.28 20.80
CA PHE A 28 -9.77 -20.23 22.13
C PHE A 28 -11.27 -19.93 22.02
N ARG A 29 -12.03 -20.31 23.05
CA ARG A 29 -13.49 -20.12 23.10
C ARG A 29 -13.84 -18.80 23.77
N THR A 30 -14.90 -18.17 23.28
CA THR A 30 -15.48 -16.96 23.87
C THR A 30 -17.00 -17.08 23.96
N SER A 31 -17.58 -16.39 24.95
CA SER A 31 -19.03 -16.22 25.08
C SER A 31 -19.56 -14.98 24.36
N LEU A 32 -18.67 -14.17 23.76
CA LEU A 32 -19.05 -12.96 23.02
C LEU A 32 -19.65 -13.30 21.66
N ASN A 33 -20.55 -12.45 21.18
CA ASN A 33 -20.92 -12.44 19.76
C ASN A 33 -19.82 -11.79 18.90
N HIS A 34 -19.94 -11.90 17.58
CA HIS A 34 -18.96 -11.37 16.63
C HIS A 34 -18.75 -9.84 16.79
N THR A 35 -19.82 -9.08 17.00
CA THR A 35 -19.78 -7.62 17.17
C THR A 35 -18.92 -7.21 18.37
N LEU A 36 -19.17 -7.83 19.53
CA LEU A 36 -18.41 -7.57 20.75
C LEU A 36 -16.98 -8.09 20.66
N PHE A 37 -16.77 -9.23 20.00
CA PHE A 37 -15.44 -9.74 19.75
C PHE A 37 -14.56 -8.71 19.04
N VAL A 38 -15.01 -8.13 17.92
CA VAL A 38 -14.22 -7.17 17.14
C VAL A 38 -13.88 -5.94 17.98
N ALA A 39 -14.84 -5.41 18.75
CA ALA A 39 -14.61 -4.22 19.58
C ALA A 39 -13.64 -4.47 20.75
N ILE A 40 -13.74 -5.63 21.41
CA ILE A 40 -12.80 -6.01 22.47
C ILE A 40 -11.41 -6.29 21.88
N ALA A 41 -11.35 -6.91 20.70
CA ALA A 41 -10.10 -7.16 20.01
C ALA A 41 -9.41 -5.86 19.55
N GLU A 42 -10.15 -4.87 19.08
CA GLU A 42 -9.64 -3.53 18.74
C GLU A 42 -8.95 -2.88 19.96
N LYS A 43 -9.63 -2.86 21.12
CA LYS A 43 -9.05 -2.37 22.39
C LYS A 43 -7.83 -3.17 22.83
N ALA A 44 -7.84 -4.50 22.63
CA ALA A 44 -6.71 -5.36 22.97
C ALA A 44 -5.46 -5.07 22.09
N VAL A 45 -5.67 -4.79 20.80
CA VAL A 45 -4.61 -4.36 19.85
C VAL A 45 -4.03 -3.02 20.27
N GLU A 46 -4.88 -2.05 20.61
CA GLU A 46 -4.46 -0.73 21.09
C GLU A 46 -3.60 -0.82 22.37
N LYS A 47 -4.01 -1.62 23.36
CA LYS A 47 -3.23 -1.83 24.60
C LYS A 47 -1.85 -2.42 24.35
N LEU A 48 -1.73 -3.28 23.34
CA LEU A 48 -0.46 -3.87 22.93
C LEU A 48 0.43 -2.90 22.14
N GLY A 49 -0.11 -1.74 21.73
CA GLY A 49 0.59 -0.75 20.92
C GLY A 49 0.87 -1.26 19.50
N TRP A 50 -0.05 -2.08 18.95
CA TRP A 50 0.04 -2.54 17.57
C TRP A 50 -0.84 -1.68 16.67
N ASP A 51 -0.46 -1.55 15.40
CA ASP A 51 -1.23 -0.79 14.43
C ASP A 51 -2.38 -1.66 13.92
N LEU A 52 -3.62 -1.22 14.12
CA LEU A 52 -4.77 -1.81 13.46
C LEU A 52 -4.70 -1.53 11.94
N VAL A 53 -4.70 -2.57 11.11
CA VAL A 53 -4.61 -2.43 9.65
C VAL A 53 -5.88 -2.88 8.93
N PHE A 54 -6.70 -3.73 9.56
CA PHE A 54 -7.96 -4.20 9.02
C PHE A 54 -8.95 -4.53 10.14
N LYS A 55 -10.24 -4.28 9.89
CA LYS A 55 -11.33 -4.83 10.68
C LYS A 55 -12.56 -5.03 9.78
N ASP A 56 -13.25 -6.14 9.98
CA ASP A 56 -14.59 -6.37 9.44
C ASP A 56 -15.52 -6.90 10.54
N GLU A 57 -16.68 -7.46 10.17
CA GLU A 57 -17.66 -7.95 11.14
C GLU A 57 -17.19 -9.14 11.97
N ASN A 58 -16.24 -9.94 11.47
CA ASN A 58 -15.83 -11.21 12.07
C ASN A 58 -14.32 -11.32 12.31
N SER A 59 -13.53 -10.34 11.89
CA SER A 59 -12.08 -10.44 11.90
C SER A 59 -11.39 -9.10 12.07
N ILE A 60 -10.17 -9.18 12.55
CA ILE A 60 -9.30 -8.03 12.81
C ILE A 60 -7.87 -8.41 12.45
N GLU A 61 -7.16 -7.51 11.79
CA GLU A 61 -5.73 -7.65 11.52
C GLU A 61 -4.97 -6.45 12.05
N ALA A 62 -3.85 -6.73 12.73
CA ALA A 62 -2.97 -5.73 13.28
C ALA A 62 -1.50 -6.06 12.93
N LYS A 63 -0.68 -5.02 12.79
CA LYS A 63 0.76 -5.16 12.53
C LYS A 63 1.55 -4.56 13.69
N ARG A 64 2.58 -5.29 14.13
CA ARG A 64 3.52 -4.78 15.12
C ARG A 64 4.61 -3.99 14.43
N LYS A 65 4.85 -2.77 14.89
CA LYS A 65 6.07 -2.00 14.58
C LYS A 65 7.19 -2.32 15.57
N GLU A 66 8.39 -2.41 15.05
CA GLU A 66 9.61 -2.41 15.85
C GLU A 66 10.58 -1.38 15.32
N LYS A 67 11.12 -0.56 16.22
CA LYS A 67 12.13 0.44 15.88
C LYS A 67 13.49 -0.26 15.86
N SER A 68 14.09 -0.37 14.68
CA SER A 68 15.43 -0.92 14.49
C SER A 68 16.28 0.10 13.76
N LEU A 69 17.42 0.50 14.34
CA LEU A 69 18.35 1.48 13.75
C LEU A 69 17.66 2.81 13.34
N GLY A 70 16.73 3.28 14.16
CA GLY A 70 16.01 4.55 13.91
C GLY A 70 14.87 4.47 12.88
N ILE A 71 14.69 3.32 12.21
CA ILE A 71 13.63 3.09 11.24
C ILE A 71 12.55 2.21 11.88
N GLU A 72 11.29 2.66 11.82
CA GLU A 72 10.15 1.84 12.20
C GLU A 72 9.76 0.93 11.03
N ARG A 73 9.70 -0.38 11.29
CA ARG A 73 9.25 -1.37 10.31
C ARG A 73 8.23 -2.30 10.94
N TRP A 74 7.28 -2.74 10.14
CA TRP A 74 6.40 -3.83 10.54
C TRP A 74 7.18 -5.15 10.53
N THR A 75 7.02 -5.95 11.58
CA THR A 75 7.78 -7.18 11.78
C THR A 75 6.90 -8.42 11.82
N GLU A 76 5.74 -8.34 12.47
CA GLU A 76 4.77 -9.44 12.56
C GLU A 76 3.36 -8.90 12.28
N ALA A 77 2.55 -9.68 11.56
CA ALA A 77 1.12 -9.45 11.42
C ALA A 77 0.34 -10.46 12.27
N ILE A 78 -0.75 -10.01 12.87
CA ILE A 78 -1.68 -10.82 13.65
C ILE A 78 -3.06 -10.66 13.08
N SER A 79 -3.72 -11.79 12.83
CA SER A 79 -5.10 -11.88 12.38
C SER A 79 -5.89 -12.67 13.40
N ALA A 80 -6.97 -12.12 13.92
CA ALA A 80 -7.93 -12.84 14.77
C ALA A 80 -9.29 -12.88 14.07
N SER A 81 -9.89 -14.07 13.97
CA SER A 81 -11.17 -14.28 13.31
C SER A 81 -12.13 -15.08 14.19
N TYR A 82 -13.37 -14.63 14.27
CA TYR A 82 -14.45 -15.25 15.00
C TYR A 82 -15.24 -16.22 14.12
N ALA A 83 -15.47 -17.42 14.63
CA ALA A 83 -16.31 -18.45 14.02
C ALA A 83 -17.11 -19.16 15.11
N TYR A 84 -18.39 -18.82 15.22
CA TYR A 84 -19.38 -19.53 16.06
C TYR A 84 -18.92 -19.76 17.51
N GLY A 85 -18.41 -18.72 18.18
CA GLY A 85 -17.94 -18.78 19.58
C GLY A 85 -16.50 -19.27 19.75
N ASN A 86 -15.81 -19.60 18.66
CA ASN A 86 -14.36 -19.84 18.65
C ASN A 86 -13.65 -18.65 18.00
N ILE A 87 -12.55 -18.21 18.60
CA ILE A 87 -11.65 -17.21 18.02
C ILE A 87 -10.38 -17.92 17.58
N VAL A 88 -10.06 -17.78 16.31
CA VAL A 88 -8.80 -18.24 15.71
C VAL A 88 -7.84 -17.08 15.66
N VAL A 89 -6.72 -17.16 16.36
CA VAL A 89 -5.66 -16.15 16.34
C VAL A 89 -4.46 -16.71 15.62
N LYS A 90 -3.98 -16.00 14.60
CA LYS A 90 -2.81 -16.35 13.82
C LYS A 90 -1.83 -15.18 13.84
N SER A 91 -0.55 -15.49 13.97
CA SER A 91 0.56 -14.55 13.80
C SER A 91 1.52 -15.07 12.75
N GLU A 92 2.06 -14.18 11.93
CA GLU A 92 3.02 -14.48 10.86
C GLU A 92 4.09 -13.39 10.76
N SER A 93 5.29 -13.83 10.39
CA SER A 93 6.43 -12.93 10.15
C SER A 93 6.26 -12.21 8.81
N LEU A 94 6.53 -10.90 8.79
CA LEU A 94 6.49 -10.08 7.57
C LEU A 94 7.86 -9.95 6.89
N GLY A 95 8.95 -10.31 7.57
CA GLY A 95 10.29 -10.32 7.01
C GLY A 95 10.61 -11.62 6.26
N ASN A 96 11.74 -11.62 5.54
CA ASN A 96 12.27 -12.79 4.85
C ASN A 96 12.93 -13.82 5.79
N GLU A 97 12.56 -13.83 7.07
CA GLU A 97 13.13 -14.76 8.05
C GLU A 97 12.49 -16.14 7.90
N MET A 98 13.27 -17.14 7.51
CA MET A 98 12.78 -18.52 7.39
C MET A 98 12.68 -19.25 8.74
N TRP A 99 13.16 -18.63 9.81
CA TRP A 99 13.17 -19.19 11.15
C TRP A 99 12.54 -18.23 12.16
N ASP A 100 11.52 -18.70 12.85
CA ASP A 100 10.90 -18.02 13.97
C ASP A 100 11.37 -18.61 15.29
N VAL A 101 12.09 -17.78 16.05
CA VAL A 101 12.56 -18.10 17.41
C VAL A 101 11.42 -17.96 18.46
N GLY A 102 10.21 -18.32 18.04
CA GLY A 102 8.98 -18.24 18.82
C GLY A 102 8.46 -16.84 19.10
N ARG A 103 8.75 -15.90 18.19
CA ARG A 103 8.11 -14.60 18.12
C ARG A 103 6.62 -14.76 17.83
N ASN A 104 6.21 -15.51 16.80
CA ASN A 104 4.80 -15.60 16.42
C ASN A 104 3.95 -16.27 17.52
N SER A 105 4.47 -17.33 18.16
CA SER A 105 3.78 -17.97 19.29
C SER A 105 3.66 -17.06 20.51
N LYS A 106 4.69 -16.25 20.78
CA LYS A 106 4.63 -15.21 21.79
C LYS A 106 3.55 -14.17 21.47
N ARG A 107 3.47 -13.71 20.21
CA ARG A 107 2.50 -12.70 19.79
C ARG A 107 1.05 -13.19 19.89
N VAL A 108 0.77 -14.40 19.45
CA VAL A 108 -0.57 -15.00 19.60
C VAL A 108 -0.98 -15.04 21.07
N LYS A 109 -0.10 -15.50 21.96
CA LYS A 109 -0.39 -15.56 23.40
C LYS A 109 -0.55 -14.18 24.04
N MET A 110 0.26 -13.20 23.63
CA MET A 110 0.09 -11.81 24.09
C MET A 110 -1.25 -11.22 23.66
N PHE A 111 -1.70 -11.50 22.43
CA PHE A 111 -3.01 -11.07 21.96
C PHE A 111 -4.14 -11.71 22.78
N ILE A 112 -4.10 -13.04 22.97
CA ILE A 112 -5.11 -13.76 23.75
C ILE A 112 -5.18 -13.20 25.18
N TYR A 113 -4.02 -13.00 25.82
CA TYR A 113 -3.97 -12.44 27.17
C TYR A 113 -4.51 -11.00 27.22
N SER A 114 -4.11 -10.12 26.29
CA SER A 114 -4.64 -8.75 26.21
C SER A 114 -6.14 -8.72 25.97
N PHE A 115 -6.65 -9.64 25.15
CA PHE A 115 -8.08 -9.80 24.90
C PHE A 115 -8.82 -10.20 26.17
N GLU A 116 -8.34 -11.23 26.89
CA GLU A 116 -8.94 -11.67 28.14
C GLU A 116 -8.89 -10.61 29.24
N GLU A 117 -7.76 -9.93 29.42
CA GLU A 117 -7.63 -8.84 30.39
C GLU A 117 -8.52 -7.65 30.03
N THR A 118 -8.67 -7.35 28.75
CA THR A 118 -9.60 -6.31 28.29
C THR A 118 -11.05 -6.74 28.48
N LEU A 119 -11.38 -8.00 28.24
CA LEU A 119 -12.73 -8.51 28.50
C LEU A 119 -13.09 -8.43 29.99
N LYS A 120 -12.15 -8.70 30.90
CA LYS A 120 -12.35 -8.59 32.35
C LYS A 120 -12.68 -7.18 32.83
N THR A 121 -12.31 -6.14 32.09
CA THR A 121 -12.66 -4.75 32.45
C THR A 121 -14.12 -4.40 32.15
N PHE A 122 -14.86 -5.26 31.44
CA PHE A 122 -16.27 -5.07 31.14
C PHE A 122 -17.12 -6.02 31.98
N ASP A 123 -18.11 -5.45 32.67
CA ASP A 123 -19.20 -6.20 33.25
C ASP A 123 -20.31 -6.48 32.21
N ARG A 124 -21.32 -7.27 32.59
CA ARG A 124 -22.40 -7.63 31.66
C ARG A 124 -23.22 -6.43 31.19
N GLN A 125 -23.35 -5.39 32.01
CA GLN A 125 -24.09 -4.17 31.66
C GLN A 125 -23.33 -3.34 30.63
N SER A 126 -22.04 -3.08 30.87
CA SER A 126 -21.16 -2.36 29.94
C SER A 126 -20.96 -3.10 28.62
N LEU A 127 -20.92 -4.44 28.61
CA LEU A 127 -20.94 -5.20 27.34
C LEU A 127 -22.22 -4.98 26.55
N ASN A 128 -23.39 -4.96 27.21
CA ASN A 128 -24.65 -4.70 26.53
C ASN A 128 -24.74 -3.24 26.03
N GLU A 129 -24.21 -2.28 26.78
CA GLU A 129 -24.14 -0.88 26.36
C GLU A 129 -23.20 -0.71 25.17
N LEU A 130 -22.02 -1.34 25.21
CA LEU A 130 -21.07 -1.36 24.10
C LEU A 130 -21.69 -1.98 22.85
N GLU A 131 -22.42 -3.10 23.00
CA GLU A 131 -23.14 -3.72 21.88
C GLU A 131 -24.19 -2.77 21.29
N LYS A 132 -24.96 -2.07 22.13
CA LYS A 132 -25.94 -1.07 21.69
C LYS A 132 -25.28 0.11 20.99
N GLU A 133 -24.15 0.60 21.49
CA GLU A 133 -23.40 1.70 20.89
C GLU A 133 -22.86 1.30 19.51
N ILE A 134 -22.26 0.12 19.40
CA ILE A 134 -21.74 -0.40 18.12
C ILE A 134 -22.89 -0.62 17.13
N LYS A 135 -24.00 -1.22 17.60
CA LYS A 135 -25.19 -1.38 16.77
C LYS A 135 -25.71 -0.03 16.31
N LYS A 136 -25.78 0.99 17.17
CA LYS A 136 -26.20 2.35 16.77
C LYS A 136 -25.24 2.98 15.75
N LYS A 137 -23.92 2.78 15.91
CA LYS A 137 -22.91 3.33 14.99
C LYS A 137 -22.95 2.66 13.61
N ASN A 138 -23.16 1.35 13.57
CA ASN A 138 -23.28 0.59 12.33
C ASN A 138 -24.69 0.63 11.75
N ASN A 139 -25.68 1.04 12.54
CA ASN A 139 -27.05 1.23 12.10
C ASN A 139 -27.18 2.53 11.34
N TRP A 140 -27.07 2.43 10.03
CA TRP A 140 -27.35 3.54 9.13
C TRP A 140 -28.83 3.94 9.13
N ASP A 141 -29.76 3.17 9.72
CA ASP A 141 -31.18 3.56 9.79
C ASP A 141 -31.41 4.86 10.56
N ASP A 142 -30.56 5.17 11.56
CA ASP A 142 -30.63 6.40 12.36
C ASP A 142 -29.76 7.53 11.77
N TYR A 143 -29.21 7.36 10.56
CA TYR A 143 -28.39 8.38 9.90
C TYR A 143 -29.21 9.65 9.62
N VAL A 144 -28.79 10.76 10.21
CA VAL A 144 -29.42 12.06 9.97
C VAL A 144 -28.85 12.63 8.68
N ILE A 145 -29.67 12.63 7.63
CA ILE A 145 -29.30 13.22 6.34
C ILE A 145 -29.02 14.72 6.56
N PRO A 146 -27.79 15.21 6.30
CA PRO A 146 -27.46 16.61 6.50
C PRO A 146 -28.31 17.49 5.57
N GLU A 147 -28.73 18.66 6.08
CA GLU A 147 -29.53 19.62 5.31
C GLU A 147 -28.75 20.13 4.09
N SER A 148 -27.45 20.38 4.26
CA SER A 148 -26.53 20.80 3.21
C SER A 148 -25.24 19.97 3.23
N LEU A 149 -24.67 19.73 2.05
CA LEU A 149 -23.33 19.16 1.92
C LEU A 149 -22.30 20.27 1.67
N PRO A 150 -21.02 20.06 2.09
CA PRO A 150 -19.91 20.86 1.60
C PRO A 150 -19.95 20.94 0.08
N GLN A 151 -19.78 22.15 -0.46
CA GLN A 151 -19.90 22.37 -1.89
C GLN A 151 -18.69 21.80 -2.63
N PRO A 152 -18.88 21.23 -3.83
CA PRO A 152 -17.78 20.68 -4.60
C PRO A 152 -16.77 21.78 -4.93
N THR A 153 -15.48 21.43 -4.90
CA THR A 153 -14.46 22.29 -5.49
C THR A 153 -14.73 22.49 -6.99
N ARG A 154 -14.27 23.61 -7.56
CA ARG A 154 -14.45 23.87 -9.01
C ARG A 154 -13.99 22.67 -9.82
N ALA A 155 -14.88 22.14 -10.64
CA ALA A 155 -14.59 20.99 -11.50
C ALA A 155 -13.38 21.32 -12.38
N LYS A 156 -12.33 20.51 -12.26
CA LYS A 156 -11.17 20.56 -13.17
C LYS A 156 -11.31 19.40 -14.15
N GLU A 157 -11.41 19.72 -15.43
CA GLU A 157 -11.47 18.68 -16.46
C GLU A 157 -10.16 17.87 -16.47
N PRO A 158 -10.24 16.52 -16.48
CA PRO A 158 -9.06 15.67 -16.54
C PRO A 158 -8.25 15.92 -17.82
N ASN A 159 -6.97 16.26 -17.67
CA ASN A 159 -6.08 16.55 -18.80
C ASN A 159 -4.89 15.56 -18.87
N ILE A 160 -4.96 14.60 -19.78
CA ILE A 160 -3.90 13.58 -19.94
C ILE A 160 -2.57 14.15 -20.50
N PHE A 161 -2.60 15.27 -21.22
CA PHE A 161 -1.39 15.82 -21.86
C PHE A 161 -0.35 16.29 -20.83
N ILE A 162 -0.81 16.78 -19.66
CA ILE A 162 0.09 17.21 -18.58
C ILE A 162 0.94 16.03 -18.07
N PRO A 163 0.35 14.88 -17.66
CA PRO A 163 1.09 13.67 -17.34
C PRO A 163 2.00 13.18 -18.48
N ILE A 164 1.55 13.24 -19.75
CA ILE A 164 2.37 12.78 -20.89
C ILE A 164 3.63 13.63 -21.05
N ILE A 165 3.49 14.95 -21.12
CA ILE A 165 4.61 15.87 -21.32
C ILE A 165 5.54 15.82 -20.11
N GLY A 166 4.99 15.90 -18.90
CA GLY A 166 5.78 15.80 -17.67
C GLY A 166 6.49 14.45 -17.54
N GLY A 167 5.80 13.36 -17.91
CA GLY A 167 6.33 12.00 -17.94
C GLY A 167 7.49 11.83 -18.93
N LEU A 168 7.39 12.44 -20.11
CA LEU A 168 8.47 12.44 -21.11
C LEU A 168 9.71 13.16 -20.58
N VAL A 169 9.54 14.38 -20.05
CA VAL A 169 10.65 15.18 -19.52
C VAL A 169 11.36 14.47 -18.38
N ILE A 170 10.60 13.96 -17.39
CA ILE A 170 11.21 13.27 -16.24
C ILE A 170 11.90 11.97 -16.66
N SER A 171 11.37 11.26 -17.67
CA SER A 171 11.98 10.03 -18.17
C SER A 171 13.37 10.27 -18.76
N LEU A 172 13.52 11.34 -19.53
CA LEU A 172 14.82 11.73 -20.10
C LEU A 172 15.81 12.17 -19.01
N ILE A 173 15.36 12.95 -18.03
CA ILE A 173 16.20 13.38 -16.91
C ILE A 173 16.70 12.17 -16.11
N LEU A 174 15.80 11.24 -15.76
CA LEU A 174 16.16 10.04 -15.00
C LEU A 174 17.08 9.13 -15.81
N GLY A 175 16.83 8.95 -17.11
CA GLY A 175 17.71 8.20 -18.01
C GLY A 175 19.14 8.75 -18.01
N PHE A 176 19.29 10.08 -18.10
CA PHE A 176 20.59 10.75 -18.05
C PHE A 176 21.29 10.57 -16.69
N VAL A 177 20.55 10.75 -15.59
CA VAL A 177 21.09 10.59 -14.23
C VAL A 177 21.58 9.15 -14.00
N ILE A 178 20.80 8.15 -14.41
CA ILE A 178 21.21 6.75 -14.31
C ILE A 178 22.48 6.52 -15.14
N ALA A 179 22.51 6.99 -16.40
CA ALA A 179 23.66 6.82 -17.27
C ALA A 179 24.95 7.34 -16.65
N PHE A 180 24.91 8.57 -16.12
CA PHE A 180 26.05 9.19 -15.48
C PHE A 180 26.54 8.43 -14.24
N ILE A 181 25.62 7.92 -13.42
CA ILE A 181 25.98 7.16 -12.21
C ILE A 181 26.50 5.76 -12.55
N SER A 182 25.87 5.08 -13.52
CA SER A 182 26.29 3.76 -13.99
C SER A 182 27.72 3.76 -14.52
N LEU A 183 28.13 4.80 -15.26
CA LEU A 183 29.50 4.91 -15.77
C LEU A 183 30.56 5.10 -14.67
N LYS A 184 30.16 5.60 -13.50
CA LYS A 184 31.04 5.70 -12.32
C LYS A 184 31.12 4.40 -11.51
N GLY A 185 30.47 3.33 -11.96
CA GLY A 185 30.49 2.02 -11.28
C GLY A 185 29.68 1.95 -9.99
N MET A 186 28.83 2.95 -9.69
CA MET A 186 28.07 3.03 -8.44
C MET A 186 26.65 2.44 -8.55
N TYR A 187 26.39 1.58 -9.53
CA TYR A 187 25.05 1.03 -9.76
C TYR A 187 24.78 -0.22 -8.91
N PHE A 188 23.72 -0.16 -8.08
CA PHE A 188 23.27 -1.28 -7.25
C PHE A 188 21.85 -1.71 -7.66
N ILE A 189 21.73 -2.92 -8.23
CA ILE A 189 20.44 -3.52 -8.61
C ILE A 189 19.55 -3.62 -7.36
N GLY A 190 18.27 -3.32 -7.52
CA GLY A 190 17.24 -3.20 -6.49
C GLY A 190 17.14 -1.78 -5.92
N LEU A 191 18.26 -1.19 -5.50
CA LEU A 191 18.26 0.15 -4.90
C LEU A 191 17.94 1.23 -5.95
N PHE A 192 18.57 1.17 -7.12
CA PHE A 192 18.36 2.17 -8.17
C PHE A 192 16.94 2.10 -8.73
N GLU A 193 16.41 0.89 -8.97
CA GLU A 193 15.05 0.65 -9.44
C GLU A 193 14.04 1.21 -8.43
N PHE A 194 14.28 1.03 -7.13
CA PHE A 194 13.46 1.61 -6.07
C PHE A 194 13.52 3.15 -6.06
N LEU A 195 14.71 3.75 -6.22
CA LEU A 195 14.89 5.20 -6.25
C LEU A 195 14.23 5.83 -7.49
N VAL A 196 14.41 5.22 -8.66
CA VAL A 196 13.78 5.62 -9.92
C VAL A 196 12.27 5.53 -9.79
N ALA A 197 11.75 4.42 -9.29
CA ALA A 197 10.32 4.26 -9.03
C ALA A 197 9.77 5.30 -8.05
N SER A 198 10.55 5.64 -7.01
CA SER A 198 10.19 6.69 -6.06
C SER A 198 10.14 8.07 -6.71
N ALA A 199 11.12 8.40 -7.57
CA ALA A 199 11.13 9.65 -8.32
C ALA A 199 9.92 9.75 -9.27
N ILE A 200 9.64 8.70 -10.04
CA ILE A 200 8.46 8.62 -10.91
C ILE A 200 7.18 8.85 -10.08
N ALA A 201 7.01 8.13 -8.96
CA ALA A 201 5.80 8.25 -8.15
C ALA A 201 5.62 9.65 -7.55
N LEU A 202 6.70 10.29 -7.09
CA LEU A 202 6.66 11.66 -6.58
C LEU A 202 6.27 12.66 -7.67
N THR A 203 6.89 12.57 -8.84
CA THR A 203 6.57 13.44 -9.98
C THR A 203 5.12 13.23 -10.43
N MET A 204 4.70 11.97 -10.58
CA MET A 204 3.33 11.65 -11.00
C MET A 204 2.29 12.11 -9.99
N LYS A 205 2.57 12.05 -8.68
CA LYS A 205 1.70 12.64 -7.66
C LYS A 205 1.43 14.12 -7.93
N GLN A 206 2.44 14.89 -8.34
CA GLN A 206 2.26 16.31 -8.65
C GLN A 206 1.54 16.50 -9.99
N LEU A 207 1.90 15.73 -11.02
CA LEU A 207 1.27 15.82 -12.35
C LEU A 207 -0.23 15.47 -12.30
N ILE A 208 -0.60 14.40 -11.57
CA ILE A 208 -2.00 13.99 -11.36
C ILE A 208 -2.80 15.07 -10.64
N LYS A 209 -2.23 15.69 -9.59
CA LYS A 209 -2.88 16.81 -8.88
C LYS A 209 -3.09 18.04 -9.76
N LEU A 210 -2.12 18.32 -10.63
CA LEU A 210 -2.19 19.45 -11.56
C LEU A 210 -3.20 19.20 -12.68
N SER A 211 -3.30 17.96 -13.16
CA SER A 211 -4.13 17.58 -14.31
C SER A 211 -5.53 17.06 -13.97
N ASN A 212 -5.79 16.76 -12.69
CA ASN A 212 -6.96 16.02 -12.22
C ASN A 212 -7.20 14.69 -12.98
N PHE A 213 -6.14 14.04 -13.46
CA PHE A 213 -6.26 12.82 -14.27
C PHE A 213 -6.04 11.55 -13.43
N THR A 214 -7.12 10.80 -13.16
CA THR A 214 -7.11 9.62 -12.27
C THR A 214 -7.36 8.28 -12.99
N ASP A 215 -7.51 8.26 -14.31
CA ASP A 215 -7.74 7.04 -15.10
C ASP A 215 -6.53 6.10 -15.01
N PHE A 216 -6.66 5.08 -14.17
CA PHE A 216 -5.57 4.17 -13.82
C PHE A 216 -5.06 3.37 -15.01
N ASN A 217 -5.94 2.92 -15.91
CA ASN A 217 -5.55 2.12 -17.06
C ASN A 217 -4.66 2.93 -18.01
N LYS A 218 -5.05 4.18 -18.30
CA LYS A 218 -4.24 5.07 -19.15
C LYS A 218 -2.94 5.47 -18.46
N LEU A 219 -2.97 5.72 -17.15
CA LEU A 219 -1.76 5.98 -16.37
C LEU A 219 -0.80 4.79 -16.37
N GLN A 220 -1.28 3.55 -16.32
CA GLN A 220 -0.42 2.36 -16.42
C GLN A 220 0.34 2.30 -17.74
N TYR A 221 -0.33 2.56 -18.88
CA TYR A 221 0.35 2.61 -20.18
C TYR A 221 1.39 3.73 -20.24
N LEU A 222 1.06 4.91 -19.70
CA LEU A 222 2.02 6.01 -19.59
C LEU A 222 3.24 5.61 -18.76
N LEU A 223 3.04 5.01 -17.58
CA LEU A 223 4.13 4.59 -16.70
C LEU A 223 5.00 3.51 -17.34
N ALA A 224 4.41 2.54 -18.04
CA ALA A 224 5.16 1.54 -18.79
C ALA A 224 6.02 2.21 -19.89
N GLY A 225 5.43 3.15 -20.64
CA GLY A 225 6.15 3.95 -21.63
C GLY A 225 7.29 4.77 -21.03
N MET A 226 7.09 5.38 -19.86
CA MET A 226 8.12 6.12 -19.12
C MET A 226 9.28 5.21 -18.72
N ILE A 227 8.99 4.02 -18.15
CA ILE A 227 10.02 3.06 -17.75
C ILE A 227 10.86 2.64 -18.96
N ILE A 228 10.22 2.25 -20.06
CA ILE A 228 10.91 1.90 -21.30
C ILE A 228 11.79 3.06 -21.78
N LEU A 229 11.24 4.28 -21.80
CA LEU A 229 11.96 5.47 -22.24
C LEU A 229 13.16 5.80 -21.33
N ILE A 230 13.03 5.65 -20.01
CA ILE A 230 14.14 5.84 -19.05
C ILE A 230 15.29 4.91 -19.38
N TYR A 231 15.01 3.62 -19.57
CA TYR A 231 16.08 2.64 -19.80
C TYR A 231 16.66 2.74 -21.21
N LEU A 232 15.86 3.04 -22.23
CA LEU A 232 16.36 3.31 -23.58
C LEU A 232 17.22 4.57 -23.62
N SER A 233 16.75 5.67 -23.02
CA SER A 233 17.52 6.92 -22.94
C SER A 233 18.77 6.76 -22.10
N ASN A 234 18.75 5.97 -21.01
CA ASN A 234 19.94 5.58 -20.27
C ASN A 234 20.99 4.91 -21.17
N GLN A 235 20.59 3.93 -22.01
CA GLN A 235 21.53 3.31 -22.97
C GLN A 235 22.13 4.33 -23.93
N TYR A 236 21.29 5.21 -24.47
CA TYR A 236 21.71 6.25 -25.42
C TYR A 236 22.64 7.29 -24.77
N PHE A 237 22.34 7.74 -23.56
CA PHE A 237 23.19 8.69 -22.85
C PHE A 237 24.52 8.07 -22.42
N GLN A 238 24.55 6.79 -22.03
CA GLN A 238 25.82 6.10 -21.80
C GLN A 238 26.69 6.10 -23.05
N TYR A 239 26.10 5.81 -24.21
CA TYR A 239 26.78 5.87 -25.50
C TYR A 239 27.38 7.25 -25.77
N GLU A 240 26.60 8.33 -25.65
CA GLU A 240 27.07 9.71 -25.89
C GLU A 240 28.17 10.11 -24.89
N ILE A 241 28.01 9.77 -23.61
CA ILE A 241 29.00 10.11 -22.57
C ILE A 241 30.32 9.35 -22.81
N ILE A 242 30.27 8.06 -23.17
CA ILE A 242 31.48 7.26 -23.43
C ILE A 242 32.26 7.79 -24.63
N LEU A 243 31.56 8.09 -25.74
CA LEU A 243 32.23 8.63 -26.93
C LEU A 243 32.89 9.97 -26.65
N ASN A 244 32.17 10.86 -25.96
CA ASN A 244 32.66 12.19 -25.65
C ASN A 244 33.81 12.18 -24.62
N ALA A 245 33.72 11.34 -23.59
CA ALA A 245 34.74 11.26 -22.54
C ALA A 245 36.08 10.67 -23.03
N ASN A 246 36.05 9.80 -24.04
CA ASN A 246 37.25 9.10 -24.54
C ASN A 246 37.73 9.61 -25.91
N ASN A 247 37.09 10.64 -26.47
CA ASN A 247 37.38 11.17 -27.82
C ASN A 247 37.39 10.08 -28.90
N TYR A 248 36.45 9.13 -28.83
CA TYR A 248 36.33 8.09 -29.85
C TYR A 248 35.70 8.64 -31.13
N ASP A 249 36.06 8.05 -32.27
CA ASP A 249 35.35 8.27 -33.52
C ASP A 249 33.87 7.92 -33.37
N ARG A 250 33.01 8.69 -34.04
CA ARG A 250 31.56 8.55 -33.93
C ARG A 250 31.10 7.26 -34.59
N ILE A 251 31.00 6.18 -33.81
CA ILE A 251 30.34 4.93 -34.20
C ILE A 251 28.81 5.10 -34.12
N GLY A 252 28.04 4.33 -34.87
CA GLY A 252 26.58 4.38 -34.76
C GLY A 252 26.09 3.83 -33.41
N PHE A 253 24.94 4.30 -32.91
CA PHE A 253 24.33 3.75 -31.68
C PHE A 253 24.07 2.23 -31.76
N LEU A 254 23.67 1.73 -32.94
CA LEU A 254 23.48 0.29 -33.14
C LEU A 254 24.80 -0.49 -33.09
N GLU A 255 25.90 0.09 -33.55
CA GLU A 255 27.23 -0.52 -33.43
C GLU A 255 27.69 -0.52 -31.98
N PHE A 256 27.46 0.57 -31.24
CA PHE A 256 27.67 0.59 -29.79
C PHE A 256 26.90 -0.52 -29.08
N LEU A 257 25.61 -0.72 -29.42
CA LEU A 257 24.83 -1.82 -28.86
C LEU A 257 25.43 -3.18 -29.23
N LYS A 258 25.84 -3.41 -30.48
CA LYS A 258 26.52 -4.66 -30.89
C LYS A 258 27.77 -4.90 -30.05
N LEU A 259 28.62 -3.89 -29.87
CA LEU A 259 29.82 -3.98 -29.05
C LEU A 259 29.48 -4.32 -27.59
N ARG A 260 28.45 -3.69 -27.03
CA ARG A 260 27.97 -3.97 -25.67
C ARG A 260 27.46 -5.41 -25.53
N PHE A 261 26.72 -5.91 -26.52
CA PHE A 261 26.27 -7.29 -26.57
C PHE A 261 27.44 -8.28 -26.71
N SER A 262 28.45 -7.95 -27.52
CA SER A 262 29.65 -8.76 -27.68
C SER A 262 30.51 -8.82 -26.41
N GLN A 263 30.60 -7.72 -25.65
CA GLN A 263 31.31 -7.68 -24.37
C GLN A 263 30.53 -8.34 -23.24
N GLY A 264 29.20 -8.40 -23.33
CA GLY A 264 28.35 -9.04 -22.32
C GLY A 264 28.34 -8.35 -20.97
N LEU A 265 27.83 -9.06 -19.95
CA LEU A 265 27.87 -8.63 -18.56
C LEU A 265 28.93 -9.43 -17.80
N THR A 266 29.94 -8.73 -17.27
CA THR A 266 30.96 -9.30 -16.39
C THR A 266 30.70 -8.90 -14.94
N PHE A 267 30.60 -9.89 -14.04
CA PHE A 267 30.39 -9.67 -12.61
C PHE A 267 31.45 -10.43 -11.81
N ASN A 268 32.31 -9.73 -11.07
CA ASN A 268 33.35 -10.32 -10.22
C ASN A 268 34.12 -11.46 -10.92
N SER A 269 34.62 -11.22 -12.14
CA SER A 269 35.32 -12.18 -13.03
C SER A 269 34.49 -13.29 -13.70
N LEU A 270 33.18 -13.39 -13.42
CA LEU A 270 32.27 -14.25 -14.17
C LEU A 270 31.72 -13.49 -15.38
N ASP A 271 32.05 -13.96 -16.58
CA ASP A 271 31.45 -13.50 -17.82
C ASP A 271 30.14 -14.25 -18.06
N THR A 272 29.03 -13.55 -17.91
CA THR A 272 27.68 -14.08 -18.19
C THR A 272 27.24 -13.84 -19.63
N GLY A 273 28.12 -13.20 -20.43
CA GLY A 273 27.91 -12.87 -21.83
C GLY A 273 26.68 -11.99 -22.03
N TRP A 274 26.14 -12.06 -23.25
CA TRP A 274 24.95 -11.33 -23.64
C TRP A 274 23.68 -11.79 -22.89
N ILE A 275 23.63 -13.05 -22.45
CA ILE A 275 22.45 -13.62 -21.76
C ILE A 275 22.27 -12.92 -20.40
N GLY A 276 23.34 -12.81 -19.61
CA GLY A 276 23.28 -12.12 -18.32
C GLY A 276 22.92 -10.65 -18.46
N LEU A 277 23.38 -9.99 -19.52
CA LEU A 277 23.02 -8.61 -19.84
C LEU A 277 21.51 -8.45 -20.13
N VAL A 278 20.92 -9.35 -20.94
CA VAL A 278 19.47 -9.34 -21.21
C VAL A 278 18.65 -9.62 -19.95
N ILE A 279 19.06 -10.61 -19.14
CA ILE A 279 18.40 -10.91 -17.86
C ILE A 279 18.46 -9.69 -16.94
N SER A 280 19.60 -9.01 -16.85
CA SER A 280 19.74 -7.79 -16.06
C SER A 280 18.77 -6.69 -16.52
N TRP A 281 18.58 -6.51 -17.83
CA TRP A 281 17.62 -5.52 -18.35
C TRP A 281 16.17 -5.90 -18.04
N ILE A 282 15.81 -7.18 -18.17
CA ILE A 282 14.48 -7.66 -17.82
C ILE A 282 14.21 -7.43 -16.32
N LEU A 283 15.18 -7.73 -15.46
CA LEU A 283 15.07 -7.49 -14.01
C LEU A 283 14.94 -6.00 -13.70
N GLN A 284 15.71 -5.14 -14.36
CA GLN A 284 15.61 -3.67 -14.20
C GLN A 284 14.20 -3.15 -14.54
N LEU A 285 13.66 -3.57 -15.68
CA LEU A 285 12.31 -3.19 -16.11
C LEU A 285 11.24 -3.75 -15.17
N GLY A 286 11.34 -5.04 -14.82
CA GLY A 286 10.38 -5.73 -13.97
C GLY A 286 10.32 -5.17 -12.54
N LEU A 287 11.48 -4.99 -11.89
CA LEU A 287 11.56 -4.45 -10.53
C LEU A 287 11.08 -3.00 -10.48
N THR A 288 11.49 -2.16 -11.44
CA THR A 288 11.02 -0.78 -11.51
C THR A 288 9.51 -0.72 -11.74
N GLY A 289 8.99 -1.54 -12.65
CA GLY A 289 7.56 -1.66 -12.91
C GLY A 289 6.77 -2.03 -11.65
N LEU A 290 7.22 -3.04 -10.92
CA LEU A 290 6.61 -3.47 -9.66
C LEU A 290 6.61 -2.33 -8.62
N PHE A 291 7.74 -1.68 -8.39
CA PHE A 291 7.84 -0.59 -7.41
C PHE A 291 7.01 0.64 -7.81
N VAL A 292 6.99 1.00 -9.10
CA VAL A 292 6.15 2.09 -9.61
C VAL A 292 4.67 1.77 -9.41
N TYR A 293 4.24 0.55 -9.77
CA TYR A 293 2.86 0.11 -9.62
C TYR A 293 2.37 0.29 -8.18
N LEU A 294 3.10 -0.30 -7.22
CA LEU A 294 2.72 -0.23 -5.79
C LEU A 294 2.62 1.21 -5.29
N LYS A 295 3.57 2.08 -5.67
CA LYS A 295 3.59 3.48 -5.24
C LYS A 295 2.48 4.31 -5.90
N ILE A 296 2.21 4.09 -7.19
CA ILE A 296 1.18 4.85 -7.92
C ILE A 296 -0.21 4.50 -7.44
N VAL A 297 -0.50 3.23 -7.16
CA VAL A 297 -1.80 2.83 -6.57
C VAL A 297 -2.01 3.59 -5.26
N SER A 298 -1.02 3.61 -4.38
CA SER A 298 -1.08 4.37 -3.12
C SER A 298 -1.31 5.88 -3.34
N VAL A 299 -0.61 6.49 -4.31
CA VAL A 299 -0.76 7.92 -4.65
C VAL A 299 -2.17 8.24 -5.15
N LEU A 300 -2.70 7.42 -6.06
CA LEU A 300 -4.03 7.60 -6.64
C LEU A 300 -5.13 7.40 -5.60
N THR A 301 -5.05 6.33 -4.81
CA THR A 301 -6.00 6.06 -3.73
C THR A 301 -6.04 7.21 -2.74
N LYS A 302 -4.87 7.70 -2.30
CA LYS A 302 -4.79 8.84 -1.38
C LYS A 302 -5.39 10.11 -2.00
N TYR A 303 -5.08 10.39 -3.27
CA TYR A 303 -5.63 11.55 -3.95
C TYR A 303 -7.15 11.48 -4.12
N ALA A 304 -7.69 10.32 -4.49
CA ALA A 304 -9.12 10.10 -4.66
C ALA A 304 -9.89 10.33 -3.35
N ILE A 305 -9.36 9.85 -2.22
CA ILE A 305 -9.95 10.04 -0.89
C ILE A 305 -9.84 11.50 -0.45
N GLU A 306 -8.65 12.12 -0.53
CA GLU A 306 -8.40 13.45 0.03
C GLU A 306 -9.16 14.59 -0.67
N ARG A 307 -9.57 14.41 -1.92
CA ARG A 307 -10.24 15.48 -2.69
C ARG A 307 -11.74 15.61 -2.40
N VAL A 308 -12.36 14.61 -1.77
CA VAL A 308 -13.80 14.61 -1.47
C VAL A 308 -14.01 14.79 0.05
N PRO A 309 -14.84 15.74 0.50
CA PRO A 309 -15.18 15.91 1.91
C PRO A 309 -15.84 14.64 2.49
N VAL A 310 -15.47 14.26 3.70
CA VAL A 310 -15.95 13.02 4.34
C VAL A 310 -17.47 12.99 4.48
N GLU A 311 -18.11 14.13 4.71
CA GLU A 311 -19.56 14.26 4.85
C GLU A 311 -20.31 13.87 3.56
N VAL A 312 -19.68 14.12 2.41
CA VAL A 312 -20.23 13.74 1.09
C VAL A 312 -20.06 12.25 0.86
N ILE A 313 -18.95 11.68 1.33
CA ILE A 313 -18.68 10.25 1.27
C ILE A 313 -19.67 9.49 2.15
N ASP A 314 -19.85 9.91 3.40
CA ASP A 314 -20.80 9.31 4.34
C ASP A 314 -22.25 9.38 3.82
N PHE A 315 -22.65 10.54 3.29
CA PHE A 315 -23.97 10.71 2.66
C PHE A 315 -24.18 9.75 1.47
N THR A 316 -23.15 9.58 0.65
CA THR A 316 -23.22 8.71 -0.53
C THR A 316 -23.22 7.24 -0.13
N TYR A 317 -22.36 6.87 0.84
CA TYR A 317 -22.28 5.53 1.40
C TYR A 317 -23.60 5.11 2.06
N TYR A 318 -24.23 6.00 2.84
CA TYR A 318 -25.57 5.80 3.39
C TYR A 318 -26.58 5.38 2.32
N HIS A 319 -26.58 6.07 1.18
CA HIS A 319 -27.51 5.74 0.10
C HIS A 319 -27.19 4.41 -0.61
N PHE A 320 -25.91 4.03 -0.71
CA PHE A 320 -25.54 2.68 -1.17
C PHE A 320 -26.03 1.59 -0.21
N VAL A 321 -25.91 1.81 1.11
CA VAL A 321 -26.42 0.87 2.14
C VAL A 321 -27.95 0.73 2.07
N LYS A 322 -28.66 1.75 1.57
CA LYS A 322 -30.11 1.72 1.31
C LYS A 322 -30.47 1.13 -0.06
N ASP A 323 -29.56 0.38 -0.69
CA ASP A 323 -29.74 -0.30 -1.98
C ASP A 323 -30.14 0.63 -3.13
N LYS A 324 -29.82 1.93 -3.05
CA LYS A 324 -30.04 2.85 -4.17
C LYS A 324 -29.06 2.57 -5.30
N THR A 325 -29.54 2.68 -6.52
CA THR A 325 -28.71 2.59 -7.72
C THR A 325 -27.81 3.81 -7.85
N GLU A 326 -26.69 3.70 -8.58
CA GLU A 326 -25.80 4.84 -8.83
C GLU A 326 -26.53 6.06 -9.42
N GLY A 327 -27.51 5.83 -10.31
CA GLY A 327 -28.31 6.91 -10.91
C GLY A 327 -29.15 7.66 -9.88
N GLU A 328 -29.77 6.95 -8.94
CA GLU A 328 -30.53 7.57 -7.85
C GLU A 328 -29.64 8.34 -6.89
N ILE A 329 -28.46 7.79 -6.58
CA ILE A 329 -27.47 8.45 -5.72
C ILE A 329 -26.98 9.75 -6.35
N ARG A 330 -26.71 9.77 -7.65
CA ARG A 330 -26.38 11.00 -8.39
C ARG A 330 -27.47 12.05 -8.29
N ASN A 331 -28.73 11.65 -8.35
CA ASN A 331 -29.85 12.57 -8.18
C ASN A 331 -29.90 13.16 -6.76
N GLU A 332 -29.63 12.36 -5.72
CA GLU A 332 -29.57 12.87 -4.34
C GLU A 332 -28.38 13.81 -4.13
N LEU A 333 -27.21 13.50 -4.69
CA LEU A 333 -26.05 14.38 -4.69
C LEU A 333 -26.34 15.70 -5.41
N ALA A 334 -27.00 15.65 -6.57
CA ALA A 334 -27.38 16.84 -7.33
C ALA A 334 -28.30 17.77 -6.54
N LYS A 335 -29.27 17.23 -5.78
CA LYS A 335 -30.14 18.01 -4.88
C LYS A 335 -29.35 18.74 -3.78
N LYS A 336 -28.15 18.25 -3.44
CA LYS A 336 -27.25 18.84 -2.42
C LYS A 336 -26.13 19.71 -3.02
N GLY A 337 -26.22 20.07 -4.30
CA GLY A 337 -25.27 20.95 -4.99
C GLY A 337 -24.17 20.24 -5.78
N TRP A 338 -24.14 18.90 -5.77
CA TRP A 338 -23.19 18.08 -6.53
C TRP A 338 -23.79 17.69 -7.89
N THR A 339 -24.02 18.69 -8.76
CA THR A 339 -24.72 18.50 -10.05
C THR A 339 -23.80 18.03 -11.17
N ASP A 340 -22.51 18.34 -11.10
CA ASP A 340 -21.54 17.99 -12.12
C ASP A 340 -21.18 16.49 -12.09
N LYS A 341 -21.22 15.83 -13.25
CA LYS A 341 -20.97 14.39 -13.37
C LYS A 341 -19.54 14.03 -12.97
N THR A 342 -18.56 14.90 -13.24
CA THR A 342 -17.16 14.68 -12.86
C THR A 342 -17.05 14.63 -11.35
N ASN A 343 -17.55 15.66 -10.66
CA ASN A 343 -17.55 15.71 -9.19
C ASN A 343 -18.24 14.49 -8.57
N GLN A 344 -19.36 14.04 -9.12
CA GLN A 344 -20.03 12.80 -8.67
C GLN A 344 -19.19 11.55 -8.90
N ASN A 345 -18.48 11.43 -10.03
CA ASN A 345 -17.56 10.32 -10.27
C ASN A 345 -16.42 10.33 -9.25
N GLU A 346 -15.92 11.51 -8.88
CA GLU A 346 -14.87 11.65 -7.87
C GLU A 346 -15.30 11.10 -6.50
N VAL A 347 -16.58 11.28 -6.12
CA VAL A 347 -17.16 10.71 -4.89
C VAL A 347 -17.16 9.18 -4.95
N PHE A 348 -17.58 8.60 -6.08
CA PHE A 348 -17.57 7.13 -6.26
C PHE A 348 -16.15 6.56 -6.26
N GLU A 349 -15.20 7.25 -6.91
CA GLU A 349 -13.78 6.90 -6.86
C GLU A 349 -13.23 6.95 -5.43
N ALA A 350 -13.65 7.94 -4.61
CA ALA A 350 -13.25 8.04 -3.21
C ALA A 350 -13.76 6.87 -2.36
N ILE A 351 -15.02 6.44 -2.55
CA ILE A 351 -15.60 5.27 -1.87
C ILE A 351 -14.82 4.00 -2.22
N GLY A 352 -14.57 3.74 -3.51
CA GLY A 352 -13.73 2.62 -3.94
C GLY A 352 -12.30 2.73 -3.40
N GLY A 353 -11.78 3.96 -3.28
CA GLY A 353 -10.49 4.26 -2.68
C GLY A 353 -10.36 3.76 -1.25
N PHE A 354 -11.39 3.89 -0.40
CA PHE A 354 -11.34 3.39 0.98
C PHE A 354 -11.19 1.86 1.06
N GLN A 355 -11.84 1.12 0.15
CA GLN A 355 -11.67 -0.33 0.07
C GLN A 355 -10.24 -0.69 -0.35
N ILE A 356 -9.71 -0.01 -1.38
CA ILE A 356 -8.34 -0.23 -1.85
C ILE A 356 -7.31 0.14 -0.77
N ALA A 357 -7.51 1.26 -0.04
CA ALA A 357 -6.62 1.68 1.02
C ALA A 357 -6.53 0.63 2.15
N THR A 358 -7.67 0.04 2.47
CA THR A 358 -7.79 -1.05 3.42
C THR A 358 -6.98 -2.27 2.94
N GLU A 359 -7.13 -2.68 1.67
CA GLU A 359 -6.36 -3.78 1.09
C GLU A 359 -4.85 -3.50 1.00
N LEU A 360 -4.43 -2.28 0.65
CA LEU A 360 -3.02 -1.89 0.65
C LEU A 360 -2.36 -2.03 2.03
N ASN A 361 -3.09 -1.69 3.10
CA ASN A 361 -2.60 -1.83 4.47
C ASN A 361 -2.46 -3.31 4.88
N ARG A 362 -3.17 -4.22 4.22
CA ARG A 362 -3.10 -5.68 4.45
C ARG A 362 -1.96 -6.36 3.72
N ILE A 363 -1.43 -5.78 2.63
CA ILE A 363 -0.30 -6.37 1.89
C ILE A 363 0.87 -6.60 2.86
N LYS A 364 1.38 -7.84 2.85
CA LYS A 364 2.40 -8.34 3.79
C LYS A 364 3.80 -8.06 3.29
#